data_AF-A0A842UIA9-F1
#
_entry.id   AF-A0A842UIA9-F1
#
_cell.length_a   1.000
_cell.length_b   1.000
_cell.length_c   1.000
_cell.angle_alpha   90.00
_cell.angle_beta   90.00
_cell.angle_gamma   90.00
#
_symmetry.space_group_name_H-M   'P 1'
#
loop_
_entity.id
_entity.type
_entity.pdbx_description
1 polymer ?
#
loop_
_entity_poly.entity_id
_entity_poly.type
_entity_poly.pdbx_seq_one_letter_code
_entity_poly.pdbx_strand_id
1 'polypeptide(L)'
;MTTQQTFETYVEDFLSELSDILTKQRNKNHGPPTLNHQCAASLWNVYLSTRRKADQNFQLTEADYNAMMMLAKVARVACNPTHKDSWQDSAGYACIGSFFMEMNDESC
;
A
#
# COMPACT_ATOMS: atom_id res chain seq x y z
N MET A 1 -10.85 35.08 19.49
CA MET A 1 -10.80 34.77 18.04
C MET A 1 -12.21 34.42 17.58
N THR A 2 -12.59 34.82 16.37
CA THR A 2 -13.87 34.44 15.77
C THR A 2 -13.81 33.00 15.25
N THR A 3 -14.96 32.31 15.13
CA THR A 3 -15.03 30.92 14.66
C THR A 3 -14.37 30.70 13.30
N GLN A 4 -14.45 31.68 12.41
CA GLN A 4 -13.80 31.64 11.10
C GLN A 4 -12.27 31.72 11.19
N GLN A 5 -11.75 32.57 12.08
CA GLN A 5 -10.31 32.67 12.34
C GLN A 5 -9.75 31.37 12.93
N THR A 6 -10.54 30.64 13.73
CA THR A 6 -10.13 29.33 14.26
C THR A 6 -10.04 28.24 13.18
N PHE A 7 -10.92 28.28 12.17
CA PHE A 7 -10.92 27.31 11.07
C PHE A 7 -9.73 27.52 10.12
N GLU A 8 -9.44 28.77 9.76
CA GLU A 8 -8.31 29.12 8.89
C GLU A 8 -6.99 28.65 9.51
N THR A 9 -6.76 28.92 10.80
CA THR A 9 -5.58 28.44 11.52
C THR A 9 -5.50 26.91 11.57
N TYR A 10 -6.61 26.21 11.80
CA TYR A 10 -6.62 24.74 11.75
C TYR A 10 -6.21 24.19 10.38
N VAL A 11 -6.72 24.79 9.29
CA VAL A 11 -6.37 24.38 7.92
C VAL A 11 -4.88 24.59 7.66
N GLU A 12 -4.33 25.73 8.06
CA GLU A 12 -2.91 26.04 7.90
C GLU A 12 -2.02 25.05 8.68
N ASP A 13 -2.34 24.78 9.94
CA ASP A 13 -1.60 23.83 10.77
C ASP A 13 -1.63 22.42 10.19
N PHE A 14 -2.81 21.96 9.76
CA PHE A 14 -2.97 20.64 9.15
C PHE A 14 -2.19 20.50 7.84
N LEU A 15 -2.21 21.51 6.98
CA LEU A 15 -1.44 21.51 5.72
C LEU A 15 0.07 21.55 5.97
N SER A 16 0.51 22.27 7.01
CA SER A 16 1.91 22.31 7.45
C SER A 16 2.38 20.93 7.92
N GLU A 17 1.60 20.26 8.76
CA GLU A 17 1.90 18.90 9.22
C GLU A 17 1.94 17.90 8.05
N LEU A 18 0.97 17.98 7.13
CA LEU A 18 0.95 17.14 5.93
C LEU A 18 2.18 17.35 5.05
N SER A 19 2.63 18.60 4.88
CA SER A 19 3.83 18.91 4.11
C SER A 19 5.05 18.19 4.67
N ASP A 20 5.22 18.21 5.99
CA ASP A 20 6.35 17.55 6.68
C ASP A 20 6.27 16.02 6.59
N ILE A 21 5.06 15.46 6.74
CA ILE A 21 4.81 14.02 6.55
C ILE A 21 5.21 13.59 5.13
N LEU A 22 4.78 14.34 4.12
CA LEU A 22 4.97 14.00 2.70
C LEU A 22 6.41 14.18 2.22
N THR A 23 7.15 15.15 2.78
CA THR A 23 8.48 15.53 2.27
C THR A 23 9.64 14.97 3.10
N LYS A 24 9.53 14.96 4.43
CA LYS A 24 10.64 14.59 5.34
C LYS A 24 10.47 13.17 5.84
N GLN A 25 9.36 12.90 6.54
CA GLN A 25 9.18 11.66 7.28
C GLN A 25 8.99 10.46 6.33
N ARG A 26 8.21 10.64 5.27
CA ARG A 26 7.98 9.60 4.26
C ARG A 26 9.26 9.19 3.53
N ASN A 27 10.04 10.15 3.05
CA ASN A 27 11.25 9.85 2.29
C ASN A 27 12.28 9.11 3.16
N LYS A 28 12.36 9.43 4.45
CA LYS A 28 13.22 8.72 5.40
C LYS A 28 12.80 7.26 5.60
N ASN A 29 11.50 7.00 5.70
CA ASN A 29 10.99 5.66 6.00
C ASN A 29 10.88 4.79 4.75
N HIS A 30 10.42 5.36 3.65
CA HIS A 30 10.03 4.61 2.47
C HIS A 30 10.93 4.89 1.26
N GLY A 31 11.81 5.89 1.28
CA GLY A 31 12.53 6.33 0.08
C GLY A 31 11.63 7.13 -0.88
N PRO A 32 12.16 7.54 -2.05
CA PRO A 32 11.44 8.40 -2.97
C PRO A 32 10.13 7.76 -3.45
N PRO A 33 8.99 8.46 -3.40
CA PRO A 33 7.69 7.91 -3.78
C PRO A 33 7.64 7.48 -5.25
N THR A 34 8.35 8.19 -6.12
CA THR A 34 8.43 7.89 -7.55
C THR A 34 8.96 6.49 -7.81
N LEU A 35 10.09 6.13 -7.20
CA LEU A 35 10.72 4.81 -7.36
C LEU A 35 9.84 3.69 -6.79
N ASN A 36 9.34 3.85 -5.57
CA ASN A 36 8.48 2.84 -4.95
C ASN A 36 7.19 2.60 -5.72
N HIS A 37 6.50 3.67 -6.12
CA HIS A 37 5.21 3.55 -6.79
C HIS A 37 5.38 2.98 -8.19
N GLN A 38 6.43 3.36 -8.92
CA GLN A 38 6.74 2.77 -10.22
C GLN A 38 7.07 1.27 -10.10
N CYS A 39 7.86 0.89 -9.09
CA CYS A 39 8.15 -0.51 -8.80
C CYS A 39 6.88 -1.30 -8.47
N ALA A 40 6.04 -0.79 -7.54
CA ALA A 40 4.78 -1.42 -7.17
C ALA A 40 3.82 -1.56 -8.38
N ALA A 41 3.66 -0.51 -9.18
CA ALA A 41 2.83 -0.54 -10.39
C ALA A 41 3.33 -1.60 -11.39
N SER A 42 4.65 -1.74 -11.55
CA SER A 42 5.25 -2.75 -12.42
C SER A 42 4.95 -4.17 -11.92
N LEU A 43 5.11 -4.41 -10.61
CA LEU A 43 4.79 -5.69 -9.98
C LEU A 43 3.29 -6.03 -10.11
N TRP A 44 2.42 -5.05 -9.88
CA TRP A 44 0.97 -5.21 -10.01
C TRP A 44 0.54 -5.52 -11.44
N ASN A 45 1.14 -4.85 -12.43
CA ASN A 45 0.85 -5.14 -13.84
C ASN A 45 1.21 -6.58 -14.20
N VAL A 46 2.34 -7.11 -13.71
CA VAL A 46 2.72 -8.51 -13.91
C VAL A 46 1.70 -9.44 -13.26
N TYR A 47 1.32 -9.16 -12.01
CA TYR A 47 0.33 -9.96 -11.27
C TYR A 47 -1.03 -9.99 -11.99
N LEU A 48 -1.59 -8.83 -12.28
CA LEU A 48 -2.91 -8.68 -12.92
C LEU A 48 -2.93 -9.28 -14.33
N SER A 49 -1.86 -9.09 -15.10
CA SER A 49 -1.75 -9.70 -16.44
C SER A 49 -1.78 -11.23 -16.35
N THR A 50 -1.17 -11.80 -15.32
CA THR A 50 -1.19 -13.25 -15.09
C THR A 50 -2.59 -13.72 -14.70
N ARG A 51 -3.26 -13.02 -13.77
CA ARG A 51 -4.64 -13.35 -13.33
C ARG A 51 -5.65 -13.28 -14.47
N ARG A 52 -5.62 -12.22 -15.27
CA ARG A 52 -6.50 -12.03 -16.44
C ARG A 52 -6.25 -13.02 -17.58
N LYS A 53 -5.02 -13.53 -17.72
CA LYS A 53 -4.72 -14.59 -18.68
C LYS A 53 -5.32 -15.93 -18.25
N ALA A 54 -5.32 -16.20 -16.95
CA ALA A 54 -5.90 -17.41 -16.39
C ALA A 54 -7.44 -17.41 -16.40
N ASP A 55 -8.06 -16.24 -16.24
CA ASP A 55 -9.51 -16.06 -16.27
C ASP A 55 -9.90 -14.80 -17.07
N GLN A 56 -10.61 -15.00 -18.18
CA GLN A 56 -11.06 -13.91 -19.05
C GLN A 56 -12.15 -13.03 -18.40
N ASN A 57 -12.85 -13.54 -17.38
CA ASN A 57 -13.86 -12.80 -16.63
C ASN A 57 -13.33 -12.30 -15.28
N PHE A 58 -12.00 -12.32 -15.10
CA PHE A 58 -11.33 -12.00 -13.85
C PHE A 58 -11.83 -10.70 -13.20
N GLN A 59 -12.24 -10.83 -11.94
CA GLN A 59 -12.48 -9.72 -11.02
C GLN A 59 -11.50 -9.81 -9.86
N LEU A 60 -11.13 -8.64 -9.32
CA LEU A 60 -10.29 -8.58 -8.13
C LEU A 60 -11.03 -9.17 -6.93
N THR A 61 -10.34 -10.07 -6.23
CA THR A 61 -10.79 -10.66 -4.95
C THR A 61 -10.00 -10.08 -3.78
N GLU A 62 -10.43 -10.42 -2.57
CA GLU A 62 -9.70 -10.14 -1.33
C GLU A 62 -8.30 -10.78 -1.35
N ALA A 63 -8.16 -11.97 -1.92
CA ALA A 63 -6.86 -12.62 -2.09
C ALA A 63 -5.94 -11.80 -3.03
N ASP A 64 -6.49 -11.29 -4.14
CA ASP A 64 -5.73 -10.44 -5.06
C ASP A 64 -5.32 -9.11 -4.39
N TYR A 65 -6.20 -8.50 -3.60
CA TYR A 65 -5.89 -7.30 -2.83
C TYR A 65 -4.71 -7.53 -1.86
N ASN A 66 -4.76 -8.61 -1.06
CA ASN A 66 -3.69 -8.93 -0.11
C ASN A 66 -2.36 -9.21 -0.83
N ALA A 67 -2.39 -9.98 -1.93
CA ALA A 67 -1.20 -10.23 -2.75
C ALA A 67 -0.62 -8.93 -3.33
N MET A 68 -1.45 -8.04 -3.86
CA MET A 68 -1.02 -6.74 -4.36
C MET A 68 -0.43 -5.87 -3.24
N MET A 69 -1.00 -5.89 -2.04
CA MET A 69 -0.44 -5.17 -0.90
C MET A 69 0.92 -5.71 -0.46
N MET A 70 1.14 -7.03 -0.50
CA MET A 70 2.48 -7.62 -0.31
C MET A 70 3.47 -7.11 -1.36
N LEU A 71 3.09 -7.07 -2.65
CA LEU A 71 3.95 -6.55 -3.72
C LEU A 71 4.31 -5.07 -3.49
N ALA A 72 3.40 -4.26 -2.93
CA ALA A 72 3.71 -2.88 -2.55
C ALA A 72 4.77 -2.79 -1.44
N LYS A 73 4.84 -3.78 -0.54
CA LYS A 73 5.91 -3.85 0.47
C LYS A 73 7.21 -4.36 -0.12
N VAL A 74 7.17 -5.32 -1.04
CA VAL A 74 8.35 -5.77 -1.81
C VAL A 74 8.97 -4.59 -2.56
N ALA A 75 8.16 -3.72 -3.17
CA ALA A 75 8.65 -2.50 -3.80
C ALA A 75 9.38 -1.56 -2.83
N ARG A 76 8.90 -1.44 -1.58
CA ARG A 76 9.59 -0.67 -0.53
C ARG A 76 10.90 -1.32 -0.10
N VAL A 77 10.92 -2.65 0.03
CA VAL A 77 12.13 -3.43 0.35
C VAL A 77 13.20 -3.23 -0.73
N ALA A 78 12.81 -3.15 -2.01
CA ALA A 78 13.73 -2.88 -3.11
C ALA A 78 14.45 -1.52 -2.96
N CYS A 79 13.81 -0.53 -2.34
CA CYS A 79 14.42 0.78 -2.07
C CYS A 79 15.11 0.86 -0.69
N ASN A 80 14.58 0.17 0.32
CA ASN A 80 15.13 0.11 1.67
C ASN A 80 14.94 -1.30 2.27
N PRO A 81 15.90 -2.21 2.08
CA PRO A 81 15.76 -3.60 2.54
C PRO A 81 15.79 -3.74 4.07
N THR A 82 16.32 -2.74 4.77
CA THR A 82 16.39 -2.72 6.24
C THR A 82 15.12 -2.20 6.93
N HIS A 83 14.10 -1.80 6.16
CA HIS A 83 12.86 -1.26 6.69
C HIS A 83 11.98 -2.36 7.31
N LYS A 84 12.11 -2.57 8.63
CA LYS A 84 11.42 -3.63 9.40
C LYS A 84 9.91 -3.68 9.15
N ASP A 85 9.22 -2.54 9.15
CA ASP A 85 7.76 -2.51 9.01
C ASP A 85 7.31 -3.08 7.65
N SER A 86 8.13 -2.98 6.60
CA SER A 86 7.79 -3.56 5.30
C SER A 86 7.80 -5.09 5.32
N TRP A 87 8.68 -5.70 6.12
CA TRP A 87 8.68 -7.14 6.34
C TRP A 87 7.49 -7.59 7.19
N GLN A 88 7.18 -6.83 8.26
CA GLN A 88 6.05 -7.12 9.14
C GLN A 88 4.70 -6.97 8.40
N ASP A 89 4.53 -5.89 7.65
CA ASP A 89 3.35 -5.68 6.80
C ASP A 89 3.19 -6.83 5.79
N SER A 90 4.29 -7.30 5.19
CA SER A 90 4.25 -8.42 4.24
C SER A 90 3.72 -9.70 4.89
N ALA A 91 4.19 -10.01 6.10
CA ALA A 91 3.70 -11.15 6.87
C ALA A 91 2.22 -10.98 7.27
N GLY A 92 1.81 -9.77 7.64
CA GLY A 92 0.42 -9.45 7.97
C GLY A 92 -0.53 -9.67 6.80
N TYR A 93 -0.20 -9.13 5.62
CA TYR A 93 -1.00 -9.34 4.41
C TYR A 93 -1.01 -10.80 3.95
N ALA A 94 0.09 -11.53 4.13
CA ALA A 94 0.12 -12.98 3.85
C ALA A 94 -0.87 -13.75 4.75
N CYS A 95 -0.87 -13.45 6.05
CA CYS A 95 -1.78 -14.07 7.02
C CYS A 95 -3.25 -13.75 6.74
N ILE A 96 -3.57 -12.48 6.45
CA ILE A 96 -4.94 -12.07 6.11
C ILE A 96 -5.36 -12.70 4.78
N GLY A 97 -4.46 -12.74 3.79
CA GLY A 97 -4.73 -13.36 2.49
C GLY A 97 -5.01 -14.86 2.61
N SER A 98 -4.28 -15.59 3.46
CA SER A 98 -4.54 -17.02 3.67
C SER A 98 -5.88 -17.27 4.35
N PHE A 99 -6.29 -16.42 5.29
CA PHE A 99 -7.61 -16.51 5.91
C PHE A 99 -8.75 -16.39 4.89
N PHE A 100 -8.69 -15.42 3.98
CA PHE A 100 -9.71 -15.30 2.92
C PHE A 100 -9.69 -16.46 1.93
N MET A 101 -8.52 -17.04 1.66
CA MET A 101 -8.41 -18.24 0.85
C MET A 101 -9.15 -19.41 1.49
N GLU A 102 -8.95 -19.65 2.80
CA GLU A 102 -9.64 -20.72 3.54
C GLU A 102 -11.16 -20.53 3.52
N MET A 103 -11.66 -19.31 3.77
CA MET A 103 -13.11 -19.03 3.72
C MET A 103 -13.74 -19.27 2.34
N ASN A 104 -13.00 -19.00 1.27
CA ASN A 104 -13.46 -19.20 -0.10
C ASN A 104 -13.42 -20.68 -0.53
N ASP A 105 -12.64 -21.53 0.15
CA ASP A 105 -12.62 -22.98 -0.07
C ASP A 105 -13.74 -23.68 0.71
N GLU A 106 -14.08 -23.19 1.90
CA GLU A 106 -15.19 -23.70 2.74
C GLU A 106 -16.60 -23.32 2.24
N SER A 107 -16.71 -22.46 1.21
CA SER A 107 -17.99 -22.06 0.61
C SER A 107 -18.43 -22.97 -0.55
N CYS A 108 -17.82 -24.14 -0.68
CA CYS A 108 -18.15 -25.21 -1.64
C CYS A 108 -19.04 -26.30 -1.00
#